data_AF-A0A3N5RK04-F1
#
_entry.id   AF-A0A3N5RK04-F1
#
_cell.length_a   1.000
_cell.length_b   1.000
_cell.length_c   1.000
_cell.angle_alpha   90.00
_cell.angle_beta   90.00
_cell.angle_gamma   90.00
#
_symmetry.space_group_name_H-M   'P 1'
#
loop_
_entity.id
_entity.type
_entity.pdbx_description
1 polymer ?
#
loop_
_entity_poly.entity_id
_entity_poly.type
_entity_poly.pdbx_seq_one_letter_code
_entity_poly.pdbx_strand_id
1 'polypeptide(L)'
;MDTASSRTAETAPWPGSHEMPRWSLGELGEAPRFELSKIWQYLGPGLLMGGAAIGGGEWLTGPQVTARFGGGLLWLATLSILGQVIYNIEISRYALYTGEPIFTGKFRTAPGPRYWVWIYLLLDIGTAFPYLAASAAIPLMMVLKGGATPGQEDASMIRGLSLAIFLAALLPMVFGGKIYNSLKAVMTFKIVTVMGFLL
;
A
#
# COMPACT_ATOMS: atom_id res chain seq x y z
N MET A 1 30.44 -37.23 -33.09
CA MET A 1 31.37 -36.12 -32.77
C MET A 1 30.56 -34.84 -32.82
N ASP A 2 29.48 -34.74 -32.03
CA ASP A 2 29.43 -34.48 -30.57
C ASP A 2 29.84 -33.02 -30.31
N THR A 3 29.00 -32.10 -29.82
CA THR A 3 28.07 -32.24 -28.70
C THR A 3 26.92 -31.22 -28.82
N ALA A 4 25.72 -31.69 -29.16
CA ALA A 4 24.51 -30.97 -28.79
C ALA A 4 24.36 -31.13 -27.27
N SER A 5 24.86 -30.15 -26.51
CA SER A 5 24.66 -30.09 -25.06
C SER A 5 23.15 -30.04 -24.82
N SER A 6 22.59 -31.17 -24.41
CA SER A 6 21.27 -31.28 -23.84
C SER A 6 21.26 -30.39 -22.60
N ARG A 7 20.79 -29.15 -22.74
CA ARG A 7 20.30 -28.37 -21.60
C ARG A 7 19.13 -29.15 -21.05
N THR A 8 19.39 -30.04 -20.11
CA THR A 8 18.40 -30.54 -19.16
C THR A 8 17.58 -29.33 -18.74
N ALA A 9 16.28 -29.34 -19.02
CA ALA A 9 15.37 -28.32 -18.54
C ALA A 9 15.52 -28.30 -17.02
N GLU A 10 16.34 -27.39 -16.53
CA GLU A 10 16.64 -27.25 -15.11
C GLU A 10 15.29 -26.88 -14.49
N THR A 11 14.67 -27.81 -13.78
CA THR A 11 13.38 -27.52 -13.17
C THR A 11 13.66 -26.80 -11.87
N ALA A 12 13.20 -25.56 -11.75
CA ALA A 12 13.29 -24.84 -10.49
C ALA A 12 12.71 -25.71 -9.35
N PRO A 13 13.33 -25.71 -8.16
CA PRO A 13 12.81 -26.44 -7.02
C PRO A 13 11.38 -25.97 -6.70
N TRP A 14 10.53 -26.89 -6.24
CA TRP A 14 9.20 -26.56 -5.71
C TRP A 14 9.38 -25.78 -4.40
N PRO A 15 9.13 -24.47 -4.35
CA PRO A 15 9.35 -23.72 -3.13
C PRO A 15 8.06 -23.77 -2.30
N GLY A 16 8.11 -24.48 -1.19
CA GLY A 16 7.01 -24.56 -0.22
C GLY A 16 5.86 -25.47 -0.68
N SER A 17 4.63 -24.94 -0.73
CA SER A 17 3.41 -25.71 -0.98
C SER A 17 3.32 -26.27 -2.41
N HIS A 18 2.96 -27.55 -2.54
CA HIS A 18 2.69 -28.25 -3.81
C HIS A 18 1.44 -27.75 -4.56
N GLU A 19 0.67 -26.81 -4.00
CA GLU A 19 -0.53 -26.25 -4.62
C GLU A 19 -0.24 -25.01 -5.49
N MET A 20 0.99 -24.49 -5.48
CA MET A 20 1.41 -23.28 -6.22
C MET A 20 2.38 -23.58 -7.35
N PRO A 21 2.20 -23.10 -8.59
CA PRO A 21 3.07 -23.48 -9.72
C PRO A 21 4.57 -23.26 -9.44
N ARG A 22 5.43 -24.13 -9.98
CA ARG A 22 6.90 -23.98 -9.89
C ARG A 22 7.35 -22.62 -10.42
N TRP A 23 8.47 -22.12 -9.90
CA TRP A 23 9.11 -20.93 -10.49
C TRP A 23 9.51 -21.20 -11.95
N SER A 24 9.26 -20.22 -12.81
CA SER A 24 9.85 -20.18 -14.14
C SER A 24 11.30 -19.74 -14.01
N LEU A 25 12.23 -20.54 -14.54
CA LEU A 25 13.61 -20.09 -14.67
C LEU A 25 13.70 -19.08 -15.82
N GLY A 26 14.28 -17.93 -15.54
CA GLY A 26 14.60 -16.88 -16.52
C GLY A 26 15.91 -16.20 -16.12
N GLU A 27 16.58 -15.60 -17.09
CA GLU A 27 17.76 -14.79 -16.82
C GLU A 27 17.33 -13.43 -16.24
N LEU A 28 17.88 -13.09 -15.07
CA LEU A 28 17.73 -11.75 -14.52
C LEU A 28 18.53 -10.78 -15.43
N GLY A 29 17.88 -9.71 -15.89
CA GLY A 29 18.56 -8.66 -16.63
C GLY A 29 19.69 -8.03 -15.82
N GLU A 30 20.66 -7.40 -16.51
CA GLU A 30 21.76 -6.73 -15.82
C GLU A 30 21.24 -5.67 -14.84
N ALA A 31 21.80 -5.66 -13.63
CA ALA A 31 21.45 -4.67 -12.62
C ALA A 31 21.71 -3.26 -13.16
N PRO A 32 20.74 -2.34 -13.04
CA PRO A 32 20.94 -0.96 -13.48
C PRO A 32 22.11 -0.35 -12.72
N ARG A 33 23.07 0.20 -13.46
CA ARG A 33 24.21 0.91 -12.85
C ARG A 33 23.69 2.19 -12.19
N PHE A 34 24.10 2.42 -10.94
CA PHE A 34 23.73 3.62 -10.20
C PHE A 34 24.39 4.84 -10.86
N GLU A 35 23.62 5.55 -11.69
CA GLU A 35 24.03 6.81 -12.30
C GLU A 35 23.26 7.94 -11.62
N LEU A 36 23.99 8.89 -11.01
CA LEU A 36 23.41 10.06 -10.35
C LEU A 36 22.52 10.90 -11.29
N SER A 37 22.80 10.87 -12.61
CA SER A 37 21.99 11.52 -13.65
C SER A 37 20.58 10.93 -13.80
N LYS A 38 20.36 9.69 -13.34
CA LYS A 38 19.08 8.97 -13.46
C LYS A 38 18.26 8.98 -12.16
N ILE A 39 18.70 9.68 -11.10
CA ILE A 39 17.98 9.76 -9.80
C ILE A 39 16.50 10.13 -9.98
N TRP A 40 16.21 11.09 -10.88
CA TRP A 40 14.83 11.51 -11.16
C TRP A 40 13.92 10.40 -11.69
N GLN A 41 14.47 9.43 -12.42
CA GLN A 41 13.70 8.28 -12.93
C GLN A 41 13.34 7.30 -11.81
N TYR A 42 14.19 7.19 -10.78
CA TYR A 42 13.95 6.34 -9.61
C TYR A 42 13.05 7.01 -8.56
N LEU A 43 13.03 8.34 -8.52
CA LEU A 43 12.20 9.10 -7.57
C LEU A 43 10.71 8.94 -7.84
N GLY A 44 10.29 8.83 -9.11
CA GLY A 44 8.88 8.73 -9.50
C GLY A 44 8.16 7.54 -8.83
N PRO A 45 8.64 6.30 -8.97
CA PRO A 45 8.07 5.14 -8.28
C PRO A 45 8.10 5.27 -6.76
N GLY A 46 9.21 5.75 -6.19
CA GLY A 46 9.35 5.93 -4.74
C GLY A 46 8.39 6.97 -4.16
N LEU A 47 8.21 8.11 -4.85
CA LEU A 47 7.27 9.16 -4.47
C LEU A 47 5.82 8.70 -4.61
N LEU A 48 5.50 7.90 -5.63
CA LEU A 48 4.18 7.31 -5.79
C LEU A 48 3.86 6.34 -4.64
N MET A 49 4.81 5.48 -4.29
CA MET A 49 4.66 4.54 -3.17
C MET A 49 4.59 5.26 -1.82
N GLY A 50 5.45 6.25 -1.58
CA GLY A 50 5.41 7.08 -0.37
C GLY A 50 4.12 7.89 -0.27
N GLY A 51 3.67 8.47 -1.39
CA GLY A 51 2.40 9.14 -1.47
C GLY A 51 1.22 8.21 -1.20
N ALA A 52 1.25 6.96 -1.68
CA ALA A 52 0.22 5.96 -1.39
C ALA A 52 0.21 5.52 0.08
N ALA A 53 1.36 5.49 0.74
CA ALA A 53 1.50 5.13 2.15
C ALA A 53 0.95 6.22 3.09
N ILE A 54 0.98 7.50 2.71
CA ILE A 54 0.41 8.59 3.50
C ILE A 54 -1.12 8.61 3.32
N GLY A 55 -1.84 8.05 4.30
CA GLY A 55 -3.30 7.99 4.35
C GLY A 55 -3.93 9.04 5.27
N GLY A 56 -5.19 9.41 5.00
CA GLY A 56 -5.91 10.43 5.78
C GLY A 56 -6.15 10.07 7.26
N GLY A 57 -6.12 8.78 7.64
CA GLY A 57 -6.34 8.34 9.03
C GLY A 57 -5.16 8.63 9.96
N GLU A 58 -3.93 8.60 9.44
CA GLU A 58 -2.71 8.85 10.23
C GLU A 58 -2.53 10.35 10.53
N TRP A 59 -2.98 11.22 9.64
CA TRP A 59 -2.98 12.68 9.82
C TRP A 59 -3.84 13.14 10.99
N LEU A 60 -4.93 12.43 11.29
CA LEU A 60 -5.76 12.73 12.46
C LEU A 60 -5.22 12.07 13.72
N THR A 61 -4.80 10.81 13.60
CA THR A 61 -4.38 10.00 14.74
C THR A 61 -3.03 10.46 15.31
N GLY A 62 -2.09 10.89 14.47
CA GLY A 62 -0.78 11.39 14.89
C GLY A 62 -0.87 12.55 15.88
N PRO A 63 -1.51 13.69 15.51
CA PRO A 63 -1.71 14.82 16.41
C PRO A 63 -2.50 14.45 17.66
N GLN A 64 -3.51 13.58 17.56
CA GLN A 64 -4.28 13.13 18.73
C GLN A 64 -3.41 12.37 19.73
N VAL A 65 -2.55 11.47 19.24
CA VAL A 65 -1.64 10.68 20.07
C VAL A 65 -0.55 11.58 20.67
N THR A 66 0.04 12.48 19.88
CA THR A 66 1.02 13.46 20.38
C THR A 66 0.40 14.45 21.37
N ALA A 67 -0.85 14.87 21.19
CA ALA A 67 -1.54 15.74 22.14
C ALA A 67 -1.84 15.04 23.47
N ARG A 68 -2.15 13.74 23.45
CA ARG A 68 -2.44 12.95 24.67
C ARG A 68 -1.19 12.48 25.41
N PHE A 69 -0.16 12.06 24.69
CA PHE A 69 1.03 11.39 25.25
C PHE A 69 2.33 12.18 25.06
N GLY A 70 2.26 13.38 24.46
CA GLY A 70 3.43 14.21 24.16
C GLY A 70 4.41 13.53 23.19
N GLY A 71 5.70 13.81 23.39
CA GLY A 71 6.80 13.17 22.64
C GLY A 71 7.13 11.74 23.12
N GLY A 72 6.46 11.23 24.16
CA GLY A 72 6.80 9.94 24.79
C GLY A 72 6.59 8.71 23.90
N LEU A 73 5.80 8.83 22.83
CA LEU A 73 5.54 7.74 21.87
C LEU A 73 6.33 7.88 20.56
N LEU A 74 7.19 8.89 20.41
CA LEU A 74 7.96 9.08 19.18
C LEU A 74 8.92 7.91 18.89
N TRP A 75 9.42 7.23 19.92
CA TRP A 75 10.27 6.05 19.73
C TRP A 75 9.52 4.88 19.06
N LEU A 76 8.22 4.71 19.32
CA LEU A 76 7.38 3.72 18.63
C LEU A 76 7.21 4.09 17.16
N ALA A 77 7.05 5.38 16.85
CA ALA A 77 7.01 5.85 15.47
C ALA A 77 8.33 5.54 14.74
N THR A 78 9.47 5.80 15.38
CA THR A 78 10.79 5.45 14.82
C THR A 78 10.94 3.96 14.58
N LEU A 79 10.55 3.12 15.55
CA LEU A 79 10.62 1.66 15.39
C LEU A 79 9.69 1.16 14.27
N SER A 80 8.50 1.74 14.14
CA SER A 80 7.57 1.47 13.04
C SER A 80 8.17 1.83 11.69
N ILE A 81 8.78 3.01 11.56
CA ILE A 81 9.44 3.46 10.32
C ILE A 81 10.59 2.51 9.96
N LEU A 82 11.45 2.15 10.91
CA LEU A 82 12.55 1.21 10.68
C LEU A 82 12.04 -0.16 10.23
N GLY A 83 11.00 -0.67 10.91
CA GLY A 83 10.36 -1.93 10.53
C GLY A 83 9.77 -1.88 9.12
N GLN A 84 9.08 -0.79 8.77
CA GLN A 84 8.54 -0.58 7.43
C GLN A 84 9.64 -0.51 6.36
N VAL A 85 10.76 0.18 6.63
CA VAL A 85 11.89 0.26 5.69
C VAL A 85 12.49 -1.11 5.46
N ILE A 86 12.82 -1.86 6.51
CA ILE A 86 13.39 -3.21 6.40
C ILE A 86 12.43 -4.14 5.65
N TYR A 87 11.14 -4.08 5.99
CA TYR A 87 10.12 -4.90 5.34
C TYR A 87 9.94 -4.58 3.86
N ASN A 88 9.90 -3.29 3.48
CA ASN A 88 9.79 -2.89 2.08
C ASN A 88 11.02 -3.28 1.26
N ILE A 89 12.22 -3.18 1.84
CA ILE A 89 13.46 -3.65 1.20
C ILE A 89 13.40 -5.15 0.97
N GLU A 90 12.98 -5.94 1.97
CA GLU A 90 12.89 -7.40 1.83
C GLU A 90 11.87 -7.82 0.78
N ILE A 91 10.70 -7.18 0.76
CA ILE A 91 9.67 -7.42 -0.25
C ILE A 91 10.20 -7.13 -1.65
N SER A 92 10.85 -5.97 -1.82
CA SER A 92 11.37 -5.55 -3.12
C SER A 92 12.45 -6.52 -3.60
N ARG A 93 13.31 -6.97 -2.70
CA ARG A 93 14.35 -7.96 -2.96
C ARG A 93 13.75 -9.32 -3.34
N TYR A 94 12.74 -9.77 -2.60
CA TYR A 94 12.02 -11.00 -2.92
C TYR A 94 11.37 -10.94 -4.31
N ALA A 95 10.66 -9.86 -4.61
CA ALA A 95 10.00 -9.66 -5.89
C ALA A 95 11.01 -9.59 -7.05
N LEU A 96 12.17 -8.96 -6.84
CA LEU A 96 13.22 -8.87 -7.85
C LEU A 96 13.89 -10.22 -8.12
N TYR A 97 14.13 -11.03 -7.09
CA TYR A 97 14.78 -12.34 -7.26
C TYR A 97 13.85 -13.44 -7.77
N THR A 98 12.58 -13.42 -7.38
CA THR A 98 11.63 -14.48 -7.74
C THR A 98 10.75 -14.13 -8.93
N GLY A 99 10.67 -12.84 -9.30
CA GLY A 99 9.74 -12.34 -10.31
C GLY A 99 8.26 -12.43 -9.90
N GLU A 100 7.97 -12.83 -8.66
CA GLU A 100 6.61 -13.02 -8.16
C GLU A 100 6.23 -11.95 -7.11
N PRO A 101 4.96 -11.56 -7.02
CA PRO A 101 4.48 -10.69 -5.94
C PRO A 101 4.68 -11.36 -4.57
N ILE A 102 5.01 -10.56 -3.54
CA ILE A 102 5.19 -11.09 -2.18
C ILE A 102 3.97 -11.84 -1.64
N PHE A 103 2.75 -11.43 -2.03
CA PHE A 103 1.53 -12.13 -1.65
C PHE A 103 1.54 -13.59 -2.12
N THR A 104 1.98 -13.83 -3.36
CA THR A 104 2.19 -15.18 -3.91
C THR A 104 3.25 -15.94 -3.12
N GLY A 105 4.35 -15.27 -2.76
CA GLY A 105 5.40 -15.85 -1.93
C GLY A 105 4.92 -16.30 -0.55
N LYS A 106 4.04 -15.52 0.09
CA LYS A 106 3.47 -15.86 1.40
C LYS A 106 2.52 -17.05 1.33
N PHE A 107 1.75 -17.19 0.25
CA PHE A 107 0.95 -18.40 0.06
C PHE A 107 1.79 -19.68 -0.03
N ARG A 108 3.07 -19.57 -0.42
CA ARG A 108 4.00 -20.71 -0.46
C ARG A 108 4.57 -21.09 0.91
N THR A 109 4.54 -20.20 1.90
CA THR A 109 5.04 -20.52 3.24
C THR A 109 4.05 -21.37 4.01
N ALA A 110 4.56 -22.28 4.85
CA ALA A 110 3.74 -22.99 5.83
C ALA A 110 2.98 -21.95 6.70
N PRO A 111 1.65 -22.08 6.93
CA PRO A 111 0.83 -23.30 6.90
C PRO A 111 0.12 -23.64 5.57
N GLY A 112 0.43 -22.92 4.49
CA GLY A 112 -0.08 -23.19 3.14
C GLY A 112 -1.10 -22.16 2.63
N PRO A 113 -1.41 -22.19 1.31
CA PRO A 113 -2.13 -21.10 0.63
C PRO A 113 -3.50 -20.81 1.23
N ARG A 114 -4.29 -21.86 1.52
CA ARG A 114 -5.66 -21.72 2.02
C ARG A 114 -5.73 -21.00 3.36
N TYR A 115 -4.78 -21.27 4.26
CA TYR A 115 -4.72 -20.62 5.57
C TYR A 115 -4.43 -19.13 5.44
N TRP A 116 -3.42 -18.79 4.62
CA TRP A 116 -3.07 -17.40 4.35
C TRP A 116 -4.21 -16.64 3.67
N VAL A 117 -4.96 -17.26 2.75
CA VAL A 117 -6.13 -16.62 2.13
C VAL A 117 -7.16 -16.21 3.19
N TRP A 118 -7.48 -17.10 4.14
CA TRP A 118 -8.42 -16.77 5.21
C TRP A 118 -7.93 -15.65 6.13
N ILE A 119 -6.64 -15.67 6.50
CA ILE A 119 -6.04 -14.56 7.26
C ILE A 119 -6.13 -13.26 6.48
N TYR A 120 -5.77 -13.28 5.20
CA TYR A 120 -5.81 -12.08 4.37
C TYR A 120 -7.22 -11.54 4.23
N LEU A 121 -8.21 -12.39 3.98
CA LEU A 121 -9.62 -11.98 3.93
C LEU A 121 -10.09 -11.39 5.27
N LEU A 122 -9.70 -11.97 6.39
CA LEU A 122 -10.05 -11.45 7.71
C LEU A 122 -9.44 -10.06 7.95
N LEU A 123 -8.16 -9.89 7.62
CA LEU A 123 -7.47 -8.60 7.72
C LEU A 123 -8.08 -7.56 6.77
N ASP A 124 -8.43 -7.98 5.55
CA ASP A 124 -9.00 -7.13 4.52
C ASP A 124 -10.39 -6.61 4.93
N ILE A 125 -11.23 -7.47 5.53
CA ILE A 125 -12.51 -7.07 6.13
C ILE A 125 -12.31 -6.03 7.23
N GLY A 126 -11.27 -6.18 8.06
CA GLY A 126 -10.91 -5.22 9.09
C GLY A 126 -10.57 -3.83 8.52
N THR A 127 -9.85 -3.79 7.39
CA THR A 127 -9.54 -2.55 6.66
C THR A 127 -10.69 -2.01 5.80
N ALA A 128 -11.64 -2.85 5.41
CA ALA A 128 -12.83 -2.45 4.65
C ALA A 128 -13.83 -1.64 5.48
N PHE A 129 -13.69 -1.62 6.80
CA PHE A 129 -14.47 -0.72 7.65
C PHE A 129 -14.25 0.73 7.19
N PRO A 130 -15.31 1.56 7.17
CA PRO A 130 -15.26 2.94 6.67
C PRO A 130 -14.46 3.88 7.58
N TYR A 131 -13.52 3.38 8.37
CA TYR A 131 -12.60 4.16 9.19
C TYR A 131 -11.86 5.22 8.36
N LEU A 132 -11.39 4.85 7.16
CA LEU A 132 -10.73 5.80 6.25
C LEU A 132 -11.70 6.88 5.74
N ALA A 133 -12.93 6.50 5.40
CA ALA A 133 -13.96 7.45 4.99
C ALA A 133 -14.41 8.37 6.14
N ALA A 134 -14.49 7.82 7.37
CA ALA A 134 -14.80 8.58 8.58
C ALA A 134 -13.71 9.59 8.93
N SER A 135 -12.45 9.24 8.70
CA SER A 135 -11.32 10.17 8.86
C SER A 135 -11.41 11.36 7.90
N ALA A 136 -12.00 11.18 6.71
CA ALA A 136 -12.27 12.26 5.76
C ALA A 136 -13.57 13.03 6.07
N ALA A 137 -14.56 12.37 6.67
CA ALA A 137 -15.85 12.97 7.03
C ALA A 137 -15.72 14.01 8.15
N ILE A 138 -14.82 13.81 9.13
CA ILE A 138 -14.67 14.72 10.28
C ILE A 138 -14.21 16.13 9.85
N PRO A 139 -13.12 16.30 9.05
CA PRO A 139 -12.74 17.61 8.53
C PRO A 139 -13.82 18.25 7.66
N LEU A 140 -14.49 17.47 6.83
CA LEU A 140 -15.58 17.98 5.99
C LEU A 140 -16.74 18.51 6.85
N MET A 141 -17.12 17.78 7.90
CA MET A 141 -18.14 18.23 8.85
C MET A 141 -17.71 19.50 9.59
N MET A 142 -16.44 19.62 9.97
CA MET A 142 -15.90 20.82 10.61
C MET A 142 -16.03 22.05 9.70
N VAL A 143 -15.76 21.90 8.39
CA VAL A 143 -15.97 22.97 7.41
C VAL A 143 -17.46 23.32 7.27
N LEU A 144 -18.33 22.32 7.17
CA LEU A 144 -19.79 22.55 7.04
C LEU A 144 -20.40 23.25 8.27
N LYS A 145 -19.81 23.04 9.45
CA LYS A 145 -20.24 23.65 10.72
C LYS A 145 -19.53 24.97 11.02
N GLY A 146 -18.79 25.53 10.06
CA GLY A 146 -18.11 26.83 10.21
C GLY A 146 -16.89 26.81 11.14
N GLY A 147 -16.20 25.67 11.25
CA GLY A 147 -15.00 25.51 12.07
C GLY A 147 -15.23 24.94 13.47
N ALA A 148 -16.47 24.64 13.85
CA ALA A 148 -16.76 24.01 15.13
C ALA A 148 -16.39 22.51 15.15
N THR A 149 -15.72 22.06 16.21
CA THR A 149 -15.34 20.66 16.39
C THR A 149 -16.60 19.79 16.54
N PRO A 150 -16.77 18.74 15.71
CA PRO A 150 -17.93 17.86 15.82
C PRO A 150 -17.97 17.11 17.17
N GLY A 151 -19.13 17.11 17.82
CA GLY A 151 -19.37 16.46 19.10
C GLY A 151 -20.01 15.07 18.97
N GLN A 152 -20.33 14.43 20.09
CA GLN A 152 -21.05 13.13 20.08
C GLN A 152 -22.45 13.23 19.45
N GLU A 153 -23.08 14.41 19.51
CA GLU A 153 -24.38 14.67 18.91
C GLU A 153 -24.34 14.62 17.37
N ASP A 154 -23.19 14.93 16.77
CA ASP A 154 -22.99 14.90 15.32
C ASP A 154 -22.66 13.48 14.80
N ALA A 155 -22.59 12.47 15.68
CA ALA A 155 -22.11 11.13 15.32
C ALA A 155 -22.95 10.44 14.22
N SER A 156 -24.27 10.65 14.21
CA SER A 156 -25.15 10.12 13.17
C SER A 156 -24.88 10.77 11.81
N MET A 157 -24.66 12.08 11.80
CA MET A 157 -24.34 12.85 10.60
C MET A 157 -22.93 12.51 10.08
N ILE A 158 -21.95 12.33 10.96
CA ILE A 158 -20.61 11.87 10.59
C ILE A 158 -20.68 10.48 9.97
N ARG A 159 -21.46 9.55 10.54
CA ARG A 159 -21.65 8.20 9.95
C ARG A 159 -22.28 8.28 8.56
N GLY A 160 -23.32 9.09 8.39
CA GLY A 160 -23.95 9.31 7.09
C GLY A 160 -22.99 9.90 6.06
N LEU A 161 -22.20 10.90 6.45
CA LEU A 161 -21.20 11.52 5.60
C LEU A 161 -20.06 10.55 5.26
N SER A 162 -19.64 9.71 6.21
CA SER A 162 -18.65 8.65 5.98
C SER A 162 -19.12 7.65 4.93
N LEU A 163 -20.37 7.22 5.01
CA LEU A 163 -20.97 6.34 4.01
C LEU A 163 -21.10 7.03 2.65
N ALA A 164 -21.50 8.31 2.62
CA ALA A 164 -21.59 9.09 1.39
C ALA A 164 -20.22 9.26 0.71
N ILE A 165 -19.16 9.59 1.47
CA ILE A 165 -17.78 9.67 0.96
C ILE A 165 -17.30 8.31 0.46
N PHE A 166 -17.60 7.24 1.19
CA PHE A 166 -17.25 5.88 0.78
C PHE A 166 -17.90 5.51 -0.55
N LEU A 167 -19.20 5.75 -0.72
CA LEU A 167 -19.91 5.52 -1.98
C LEU A 167 -19.40 6.42 -3.11
N ALA A 168 -19.09 7.68 -2.81
CA ALA A 168 -18.52 8.61 -3.79
C ALA A 168 -17.13 8.17 -4.25
N ALA A 169 -16.30 7.61 -3.36
CA ALA A 169 -15.00 7.06 -3.71
C ALA A 169 -15.08 5.84 -4.63
N LEU A 170 -16.21 5.12 -4.66
CA LEU A 170 -16.45 4.04 -5.61
C LEU A 170 -16.77 4.54 -7.03
N LEU A 171 -17.29 5.77 -7.20
CA LEU A 171 -17.70 6.29 -8.52
C LEU A 171 -16.54 6.32 -9.53
N PRO A 172 -15.35 6.89 -9.23
CA PRO A 172 -14.22 6.88 -10.17
C PRO A 172 -13.72 5.46 -10.49
N MET A 173 -13.91 4.52 -9.55
CA MET A 173 -13.50 3.13 -9.71
C MET A 173 -14.43 2.36 -10.64
N VAL A 174 -15.74 2.64 -10.59
CA VAL A 174 -16.75 2.03 -11.46
C VAL A 174 -16.72 2.63 -12.87
N PHE A 175 -16.57 3.95 -13.00
CA PHE A 175 -16.74 4.63 -14.29
C PHE A 175 -15.46 4.86 -15.10
N GLY A 176 -14.26 4.80 -14.51
CA GLY A 176 -13.05 5.21 -15.23
C GLY A 176 -12.41 4.14 -16.14
N GLY A 177 -13.18 3.11 -16.52
CA GLY A 177 -12.77 2.09 -17.48
C GLY A 177 -11.65 1.19 -16.97
N LYS A 178 -10.40 1.58 -17.18
CA LYS A 178 -9.24 0.90 -16.59
C LYS A 178 -8.98 1.49 -15.21
N ILE A 179 -9.13 0.69 -14.15
CA ILE A 179 -8.87 1.07 -12.75
C ILE A 179 -7.53 1.83 -12.62
N TYR A 180 -6.52 1.39 -13.37
CA TYR A 180 -5.21 2.05 -13.42
C TYR A 180 -5.26 3.52 -13.85
N ASN A 181 -6.07 3.88 -14.86
CA ASN A 181 -6.19 5.27 -15.33
C ASN A 181 -6.91 6.15 -14.30
N SER A 182 -8.00 5.65 -13.70
CA SER A 182 -8.67 6.35 -12.58
C SER A 182 -7.72 6.58 -11.42
N LEU A 183 -7.01 5.52 -11.02
CA LEU A 183 -6.09 5.57 -9.89
C LEU A 183 -4.93 6.53 -10.17
N LYS A 184 -4.39 6.51 -11.39
CA LYS A 184 -3.35 7.45 -11.83
C LYS A 184 -3.85 8.90 -11.73
N ALA A 185 -5.04 9.20 -12.26
CA ALA A 185 -5.60 10.55 -12.21
C ALA A 185 -5.81 11.04 -10.77
N VAL A 186 -6.43 10.22 -9.92
CA VAL A 186 -6.69 10.57 -8.51
C VAL A 186 -5.39 10.75 -7.73
N MET A 187 -4.41 9.86 -7.90
CA MET A 187 -3.11 9.98 -7.22
C MET A 187 -2.30 11.18 -7.70
N THR A 188 -2.29 11.47 -9.00
CA THR A 188 -1.63 12.67 -9.53
C THR A 188 -2.30 13.94 -9.00
N PHE A 189 -3.63 14.01 -8.98
CA PHE A 189 -4.36 15.14 -8.38
C PHE A 189 -3.99 15.32 -6.90
N LYS A 190 -3.96 14.21 -6.13
CA LYS A 190 -3.57 14.23 -4.72
C LYS A 190 -2.17 14.80 -4.53
N ILE A 191 -1.18 14.29 -5.28
CA ILE A 191 0.22 14.72 -5.16
C ILE A 191 0.34 16.21 -5.51
N VAL A 192 -0.24 16.65 -6.61
CA VAL A 192 -0.18 18.07 -7.04
C VAL A 192 -0.83 18.99 -6.01
N THR A 193 -2.00 18.60 -5.49
CA THR A 193 -2.72 19.40 -4.49
C THR A 193 -1.94 19.51 -3.18
N VAL A 194 -1.44 18.39 -2.66
CA VAL A 194 -0.68 18.37 -1.41
C VAL A 194 0.63 19.14 -1.56
N MET A 195 1.40 18.90 -2.62
CA MET A 195 2.66 19.60 -2.84
C MET A 195 2.46 21.08 -3.14
N GLY A 196 1.39 21.44 -3.86
CA GLY A 196 1.03 22.83 -4.15
C GLY A 196 0.55 23.60 -2.91
N PHE A 197 -0.04 22.93 -1.92
CA PHE A 197 -0.43 23.55 -0.65
C PHE A 197 0.74 23.68 0.34
N LEU A 198 1.78 22.84 0.19
CA LEU A 198 2.98 22.84 1.04
C LEU A 198 4.09 23.78 0.55
N LEU A 199 3.95 24.37 -0.65
CA LEU A 199 4.81 25.41 -1.20
C LEU A 199 4.26 26.80 -0.84
#